data_AF-A0A090DYJ1-F1
#
_entry.id   AF-A0A090DYJ1-F1
#
_cell.length_a   1.000
_cell.length_b   1.000
_cell.length_c   1.000
_cell.angle_alpha   90.00
_cell.angle_beta   90.00
_cell.angle_gamma   90.00
#
_symmetry.space_group_name_H-M   'P 1'
#
loop_
_entity.id
_entity.type
_entity.pdbx_description
1 polymer ?
#
loop_
_entity_poly.entity_id
_entity_poly.type
_entity_poly.pdbx_seq_one_letter_code
_entity_poly.pdbx_strand_id
1 'polypeptide(L)'
;MRSVEGCGSAHLRLCRKGAAGGAVSIFSKWLRDARSKLPEHVAVGRHTYGVTWRKVLFPSQEAPLEVGAFCSIAGDVLLMCSGQHPTNSATSFPIYSRILKQPEPVGNGGKPGGITIGNDVWIGHGAIILPGCGSTTGRWSAPGPWSPGTCRPMRSWAGLQPG
;
A
#
# COMPACT_ATOMS: atom_id res chain seq x y z
N MET A 1 -37.69 -44.51 -44.25
CA MET A 1 -37.92 -44.08 -45.65
C MET A 1 -37.28 -42.70 -45.83
N ARG A 2 -36.34 -42.59 -46.80
CA ARG A 2 -35.86 -41.44 -47.63
C ARG A 2 -36.21 -40.02 -47.14
N SER A 3 -35.34 -39.00 -47.13
CA SER A 3 -34.45 -38.49 -48.19
C SER A 3 -33.61 -37.32 -47.57
N VAL A 4 -32.26 -37.24 -47.63
CA VAL A 4 -31.40 -36.51 -48.63
C VAL A 4 -32.12 -35.37 -49.38
N GLU A 5 -31.65 -34.12 -49.50
CA GLU A 5 -30.32 -33.52 -49.70
C GLU A 5 -30.29 -32.02 -49.26
N GLY A 6 -29.09 -31.42 -49.14
CA GLY A 6 -28.97 -29.97 -48.94
C GLY A 6 -27.53 -29.45 -48.76
N CYS A 7 -26.71 -29.58 -49.82
CA CYS A 7 -25.39 -28.98 -49.98
C CYS A 7 -25.47 -27.44 -49.98
N GLY A 8 -24.53 -26.75 -49.32
CA GLY A 8 -24.44 -25.28 -49.45
C GLY A 8 -23.42 -24.57 -48.56
N SER A 9 -22.19 -24.47 -49.07
CA SER A 9 -21.21 -23.41 -48.77
C SER A 9 -20.40 -23.49 -47.47
N ALA A 10 -19.19 -24.05 -47.64
CA ALA A 10 -18.05 -23.86 -46.77
C ALA A 10 -17.69 -22.37 -46.66
N HIS A 11 -17.92 -21.76 -45.50
CA HIS A 11 -17.24 -20.52 -45.13
C HIS A 11 -16.15 -20.86 -44.11
N LEU A 12 -14.97 -21.22 -44.64
CA LEU A 12 -13.73 -21.29 -43.87
C LEU A 12 -13.41 -19.87 -43.36
N ARG A 13 -13.89 -19.52 -42.17
CA ARG A 13 -13.36 -18.37 -41.45
C ARG A 13 -12.09 -18.80 -40.75
N LEU A 14 -10.98 -18.40 -41.37
CA LEU A 14 -9.62 -18.48 -40.87
C LEU A 14 -9.55 -18.25 -39.35
N CYS A 15 -9.05 -19.26 -38.65
CA CYS A 15 -8.56 -19.16 -37.29
C CYS A 15 -7.36 -18.17 -37.28
N ARG A 16 -7.60 -16.90 -36.94
CA ARG A 16 -6.50 -15.98 -36.58
C ARG A 16 -6.07 -16.29 -35.15
N LYS A 17 -5.11 -17.21 -35.00
CA LYS A 17 -4.25 -17.28 -33.81
C LYS A 17 -3.41 -16.01 -33.74
N GLY A 18 -3.92 -14.98 -33.08
CA GLY A 18 -3.16 -13.78 -32.74
C GLY A 18 -2.42 -13.98 -31.42
N ALA A 19 -1.36 -14.77 -31.43
CA ALA A 19 -0.41 -14.82 -30.32
C ALA A 19 0.46 -13.55 -30.35
N ALA A 20 -0.05 -12.44 -29.82
CA ALA A 20 0.74 -11.23 -29.62
C ALA A 20 1.56 -11.34 -28.32
N GLY A 21 2.52 -12.26 -28.30
CA GLY A 21 3.59 -12.30 -27.29
C GLY A 21 4.63 -11.24 -27.60
N GLY A 22 4.36 -9.98 -27.24
CA GLY A 22 5.31 -8.89 -27.42
C GLY A 22 6.57 -9.09 -26.57
N ALA A 23 7.73 -9.17 -27.23
CA ALA A 23 9.03 -9.22 -26.56
C ALA A 23 9.21 -7.97 -25.69
N VAL A 24 9.15 -8.14 -24.37
CA VAL A 24 9.39 -7.05 -23.42
C VAL A 24 10.89 -6.77 -23.43
N SER A 25 11.30 -5.58 -23.89
CA SER A 25 12.69 -5.13 -23.91
C SER A 25 13.36 -5.34 -22.54
N ILE A 26 14.60 -5.84 -22.53
CA ILE A 26 15.39 -6.03 -21.30
C ILE A 26 15.46 -4.73 -20.48
N PHE A 27 15.54 -3.59 -21.17
CA PHE A 27 15.53 -2.26 -20.53
C PHE A 27 14.17 -1.92 -19.91
N SER A 28 13.05 -2.28 -20.54
CA SER A 28 11.72 -2.01 -20.00
C SER A 28 11.37 -2.95 -18.84
N LYS A 29 11.87 -4.20 -18.87
CA LYS A 29 11.81 -5.13 -17.74
C LYS A 29 12.63 -4.61 -16.57
N TRP A 30 13.89 -4.22 -16.80
CA TRP A 30 14.75 -3.63 -15.76
C TRP A 30 14.13 -2.38 -15.12
N LEU A 31 13.55 -1.47 -15.93
CA LEU A 31 12.89 -0.26 -15.42
C LEU A 31 11.65 -0.61 -14.58
N ARG A 32 10.91 -1.64 -14.97
CA ARG A 32 9.74 -2.15 -14.24
C ARG A 32 10.17 -2.78 -12.91
N ASP A 33 11.25 -3.55 -12.91
CA ASP A 33 11.80 -4.24 -11.74
C ASP A 33 12.42 -3.23 -10.75
N ALA A 34 13.14 -2.22 -11.24
CA ALA A 34 13.66 -1.12 -10.41
C ALA A 34 12.51 -0.34 -9.72
N ARG A 35 11.40 -0.12 -10.45
CA ARG A 35 10.17 0.47 -9.90
C ARG A 35 9.32 -0.50 -9.09
N SER A 36 9.71 -1.76 -8.95
CA SER A 36 8.97 -2.73 -8.12
C SER A 36 9.53 -2.84 -6.71
N LYS A 37 10.76 -2.35 -6.49
CA LYS A 37 11.40 -2.38 -5.19
C LYS A 37 10.67 -1.47 -4.22
N LEU A 38 10.31 -2.03 -3.07
CA LEU A 38 9.81 -1.26 -1.94
C LEU A 38 10.96 -0.43 -1.35
N PRO A 39 10.66 0.75 -0.76
CA PRO A 39 11.67 1.54 -0.09
C PRO A 39 12.23 0.80 1.13
N GLU A 40 13.39 1.24 1.62
CA GLU A 40 13.98 0.73 2.86
C GLU A 40 13.01 0.95 4.03
N HIS A 41 13.13 0.12 5.07
CA HIS A 41 12.26 0.13 6.25
C HIS A 41 10.77 -0.18 5.97
N VAL A 42 10.50 -0.91 4.88
CA VAL A 42 9.19 -1.48 4.58
C VAL A 42 9.25 -3.01 4.58
N ALA A 43 8.43 -3.63 5.41
CA ALA A 43 8.25 -5.08 5.47
C ALA A 43 6.82 -5.46 5.08
N VAL A 44 6.69 -6.45 4.20
CA VAL A 44 5.38 -6.94 3.72
C VAL A 44 5.33 -8.46 3.88
N GLY A 45 4.31 -8.93 4.58
CA GLY A 45 4.06 -10.34 4.84
C GLY A 45 3.67 -11.13 3.58
N ARG A 46 3.76 -12.45 3.68
CA ARG A 46 3.40 -13.37 2.58
C ARG A 46 1.96 -13.16 2.12
N HIS A 47 1.72 -13.38 0.83
CA HIS A 47 0.38 -13.29 0.21
C HIS A 47 -0.34 -11.94 0.37
N THR A 48 0.37 -10.90 0.83
CA THR A 48 -0.13 -9.52 0.81
C THR A 48 0.17 -8.89 -0.55
N TYR A 49 -0.81 -8.19 -1.10
CA TYR A 49 -0.69 -7.56 -2.41
C TYR A 49 -1.15 -6.10 -2.40
N GLY A 50 -0.74 -5.37 -3.46
CA GLY A 50 -1.14 -3.98 -3.66
C GLY A 50 -0.27 -2.96 -2.91
N VAL A 51 0.69 -3.37 -2.09
CA VAL A 51 1.71 -2.46 -1.54
C VAL A 51 2.72 -2.13 -2.63
N THR A 52 2.95 -0.84 -2.89
CA THR A 52 3.94 -0.37 -3.88
C THR A 52 4.67 0.84 -3.33
N TRP A 53 5.87 1.12 -3.84
CA TRP A 53 6.67 2.28 -3.39
C TRP A 53 5.94 3.62 -3.49
N ARG A 54 5.00 3.77 -4.43
CA ARG A 54 4.22 5.01 -4.61
C ARG A 54 3.21 5.27 -3.49
N LYS A 55 2.80 4.20 -2.80
CA LYS A 55 1.80 4.28 -1.73
C LYS A 55 2.44 4.59 -0.38
N VAL A 56 3.75 4.42 -0.23
CA VAL A 56 4.46 4.57 1.04
C VAL A 56 5.17 5.91 1.09
N LEU A 57 4.86 6.73 2.09
CA LEU A 57 5.50 8.02 2.31
C LEU A 57 6.35 8.00 3.58
N PHE A 58 7.56 8.54 3.45
CA PHE A 58 8.51 8.81 4.53
C PHE A 58 8.81 7.62 5.49
N PRO A 59 9.11 6.41 4.97
CA PRO A 59 9.59 5.32 5.83
C PRO A 59 11.02 5.62 6.31
N SER A 60 11.30 5.36 7.58
CA SER A 60 12.65 5.46 8.16
C SER A 60 12.86 4.40 9.25
N GLN A 61 14.08 4.29 9.78
CA GLN A 61 14.38 3.44 10.95
C GLN A 61 13.45 3.73 12.13
N GLU A 62 13.16 5.02 12.37
CA GLU A 62 12.33 5.51 13.48
C GLU A 62 10.83 5.46 13.16
N ALA A 63 10.47 5.23 11.90
CA ALA A 63 9.11 5.22 11.39
C ALA A 63 8.91 4.13 10.32
N PRO A 64 9.07 2.84 10.67
CA PRO A 64 8.95 1.75 9.70
C PRO A 64 7.50 1.48 9.29
N LEU A 65 7.32 0.85 8.13
CA LEU A 65 6.04 0.28 7.70
C LEU A 65 6.10 -1.25 7.77
N GLU A 66 5.23 -1.83 8.58
CA GLU A 66 5.06 -3.28 8.70
C GLU A 66 3.65 -3.67 8.27
N VAL A 67 3.55 -4.52 7.25
CA VAL A 67 2.28 -5.08 6.80
C VAL A 67 2.31 -6.59 7.00
N GLY A 68 1.31 -7.13 7.68
CA GLY A 68 1.14 -8.56 7.90
C GLY A 68 0.89 -9.36 6.63
N ALA A 69 0.57 -10.63 6.80
CA ALA A 69 0.26 -11.57 5.73
C ALA A 69 -1.21 -11.54 5.32
N PHE A 70 -1.49 -11.95 4.08
CA PHE A 70 -2.84 -12.08 3.51
C PHE A 70 -3.64 -10.77 3.46
N CYS A 71 -2.97 -9.63 3.35
CA CYS A 71 -3.62 -8.33 3.29
C CYS A 71 -3.91 -7.90 1.84
N SER A 72 -5.04 -7.20 1.66
CA SER A 72 -5.50 -6.67 0.39
C SER A 72 -5.43 -5.15 0.40
N ILE A 73 -4.53 -4.55 -0.36
CA ILE A 73 -4.38 -3.09 -0.41
C ILE A 73 -4.91 -2.53 -1.74
N ALA A 74 -6.08 -1.88 -1.71
CA ALA A 74 -6.72 -1.33 -2.91
C ALA A 74 -5.91 -0.19 -3.58
N GLY A 75 -6.32 0.21 -4.78
CA GLY A 75 -5.72 1.35 -5.51
C GLY A 75 -5.80 2.66 -4.72
N ASP A 76 -4.86 3.57 -4.97
CA ASP A 76 -4.81 4.93 -4.40
C ASP A 76 -4.83 5.01 -2.86
N VAL A 77 -4.44 3.94 -2.19
CA VAL A 77 -4.15 3.95 -0.76
C VAL A 77 -2.83 4.69 -0.50
N LEU A 78 -2.80 5.53 0.53
CA LEU A 78 -1.61 6.21 1.01
C LEU A 78 -1.26 5.76 2.43
N LEU A 79 -0.02 5.36 2.63
CA LEU A 79 0.56 4.92 3.90
C LEU A 79 1.65 5.92 4.30
N MET A 80 1.29 6.89 5.14
CA MET A 80 2.22 7.93 5.59
C MET A 80 2.85 7.51 6.92
N CYS A 81 4.15 7.22 6.93
CA CYS A 81 4.85 6.65 8.08
C CYS A 81 5.41 7.73 9.03
N SER A 82 5.68 8.93 8.51
CA SER A 82 6.10 10.10 9.29
C SER A 82 5.68 11.39 8.57
N GLY A 83 6.08 12.55 9.10
CA GLY A 83 5.78 13.87 8.55
C GLY A 83 4.84 14.71 9.41
N GLN A 84 4.71 14.39 10.70
CA GLN A 84 3.87 15.17 11.60
C GLN A 84 4.54 16.47 12.00
N HIS A 85 3.72 17.52 12.08
CA HIS A 85 4.12 18.83 12.57
C HIS A 85 3.80 18.98 14.07
N PRO A 86 4.62 19.72 14.83
CA PRO A 86 4.37 19.96 16.25
C PRO A 86 3.09 20.79 16.40
N THR A 87 2.13 20.26 17.16
CA THR A 87 0.83 20.93 17.42
C THR A 87 0.81 21.67 18.75
N ASN A 88 1.85 21.52 19.57
CA ASN A 88 2.04 22.20 20.86
C ASN A 88 2.96 23.42 20.76
N SER A 89 3.25 23.88 19.54
CA SER A 89 4.10 25.04 19.25
C SER A 89 3.23 26.23 18.80
N ALA A 90 3.78 27.45 18.86
CA ALA A 90 3.07 28.65 18.41
C ALA A 90 2.63 28.59 16.94
N THR A 91 3.34 27.80 16.11
CA THR A 91 2.96 27.50 14.74
C THR A 91 3.33 26.06 14.38
N SER A 92 2.59 25.45 13.47
CA SER A 92 2.94 24.17 12.85
C SER A 92 3.87 24.34 11.64
N PHE A 93 4.08 25.57 11.15
CA PHE A 93 5.00 25.83 10.07
C PHE A 93 6.45 25.55 10.51
N PRO A 94 7.23 24.80 9.72
CA PRO A 94 8.58 24.37 10.13
C PRO A 94 9.60 25.52 9.96
N ILE A 95 9.61 26.45 10.93
CA ILE A 95 10.44 27.67 10.92
C ILE A 95 11.93 27.32 10.86
N TYR A 96 12.38 26.31 11.63
CA TYR A 96 13.80 25.97 11.71
C TYR A 96 14.33 25.56 10.35
N SER A 97 13.65 24.64 9.67
CA SER A 97 14.09 24.16 8.36
C SER A 97 13.84 25.16 7.24
N ARG A 98 12.72 25.91 7.24
CA ARG A 98 12.33 26.78 6.11
C ARG A 98 12.85 28.21 6.18
N ILE A 99 13.02 28.76 7.38
CA ILE A 99 13.47 30.15 7.58
C ILE A 99 14.90 30.16 8.10
N LEU A 100 15.16 29.43 9.19
CA LEU A 100 16.46 29.46 9.86
C LEU A 100 17.50 28.56 9.17
N LYS A 101 17.08 27.69 8.25
CA LYS A 101 17.92 26.67 7.57
C LYS A 101 18.68 25.78 8.58
N GLN A 102 18.04 25.48 9.70
CA GLN A 102 18.52 24.64 10.78
C GLN A 102 17.67 23.35 10.86
N PRO A 103 18.20 22.25 11.42
CA PRO A 103 17.39 21.06 11.67
C PRO A 103 16.24 21.40 12.62
N GLU A 104 15.09 20.76 12.42
CA GLU A 104 13.98 20.89 13.37
C GLU A 104 14.41 20.32 14.72
N PRO A 105 14.13 21.02 15.84
CA PRO A 105 14.56 20.59 17.16
C PRO A 105 13.84 19.34 17.64
N VAL A 106 12.67 19.04 17.08
CA VAL A 106 11.86 17.87 17.43
C VAL A 106 11.52 17.09 16.17
N GLY A 107 12.06 15.86 16.07
CA GLY A 107 11.74 14.94 14.99
C GLY A 107 10.26 14.56 14.97
N ASN A 108 9.68 14.48 13.77
CA ASN A 108 8.28 14.07 13.53
C ASN A 108 7.25 14.82 14.41
N GLY A 109 7.51 16.10 14.74
CA GLY A 109 6.60 16.91 15.54
C GLY A 109 6.38 16.39 16.97
N GLY A 110 7.29 15.56 17.47
CA GLY A 110 7.22 14.96 18.81
C GLY A 110 6.27 13.77 18.91
N LYS A 111 5.81 13.22 17.78
CA LYS A 111 4.89 12.08 17.74
C LYS A 111 5.59 10.81 17.28
N PRO A 112 5.20 9.63 17.79
CA PRO A 112 5.70 8.37 17.28
C PRO A 112 5.41 8.24 15.78
N GLY A 113 6.40 7.72 15.04
CA GLY A 113 6.28 7.38 13.64
C GLY A 113 5.91 5.90 13.45
N GLY A 114 5.73 5.52 12.20
CA GLY A 114 5.51 4.15 11.78
C GLY A 114 4.05 3.71 11.70
N ILE A 115 3.84 2.64 10.95
CA ILE A 115 2.56 2.00 10.72
C ILE A 115 2.73 0.49 10.84
N THR A 116 1.86 -0.14 11.63
CA THR A 116 1.75 -1.60 11.71
C THR A 116 0.35 -2.03 11.31
N ILE A 117 0.25 -2.78 10.23
CA ILE A 117 -0.97 -3.42 9.75
C ILE A 117 -0.87 -4.91 10.08
N GLY A 118 -1.87 -5.45 10.78
CA GLY A 118 -1.95 -6.87 11.13
C GLY A 118 -2.13 -7.80 9.93
N ASN A 119 -2.49 -9.05 10.19
CA ASN A 119 -2.79 -10.04 9.15
C ASN A 119 -4.26 -9.94 8.71
N ASP A 120 -4.55 -10.39 7.50
CA ASP A 120 -5.93 -10.49 6.96
C ASP A 120 -6.69 -9.14 6.96
N VAL A 121 -5.99 -8.07 6.62
CA VAL A 121 -6.55 -6.71 6.57
C VAL A 121 -6.87 -6.30 5.14
N TRP A 122 -8.09 -5.85 4.90
CA TRP A 122 -8.48 -5.17 3.66
C TRP A 122 -8.50 -3.64 3.85
N ILE A 123 -7.70 -2.94 3.04
CA ILE A 123 -7.71 -1.47 2.99
C ILE A 123 -8.40 -1.02 1.71
N GLY A 124 -9.48 -0.25 1.89
CA GLY A 124 -10.32 0.29 0.82
C GLY A 124 -9.63 1.34 -0.05
N HIS A 125 -10.13 1.52 -1.27
CA HIS A 125 -9.58 2.45 -2.25
C HIS A 125 -9.62 3.90 -1.73
N GLY A 126 -8.53 4.65 -1.95
CA GLY A 126 -8.43 6.06 -1.54
C GLY A 126 -8.25 6.26 -0.03
N ALA A 127 -8.03 5.20 0.76
CA ALA A 127 -7.76 5.34 2.19
C ALA A 127 -6.39 5.96 2.46
N ILE A 128 -6.30 6.79 3.49
CA ILE A 128 -5.06 7.38 3.97
C ILE A 128 -4.83 6.87 5.40
N ILE A 129 -3.71 6.18 5.60
CA ILE A 129 -3.28 5.65 6.90
C ILE A 129 -2.15 6.55 7.42
N LEU A 130 -2.33 7.06 8.64
CA LEU A 130 -1.40 7.96 9.32
C LEU A 130 -0.59 7.20 10.39
N PRO A 131 0.54 7.74 10.87
CA PRO A 131 1.34 7.07 11.88
C PRO A 131 0.61 6.93 13.21
N GLY A 132 0.91 5.87 13.95
CA GLY A 132 0.21 5.51 15.18
C GLY A 132 -1.17 4.87 14.95
N CYS A 133 -1.56 4.68 13.68
CA CYS A 133 -2.77 3.98 13.29
C CYS A 133 -2.50 2.47 13.18
N GLY A 134 -2.64 1.74 14.29
CA GLY A 134 -2.55 0.28 14.28
C GLY A 134 -3.89 -0.35 13.89
N SER A 135 -3.93 -1.11 12.79
CA SER A 135 -5.07 -1.99 12.49
C SER A 135 -4.80 -3.34 13.16
N THR A 136 -5.41 -3.57 14.33
CA THR A 136 -5.23 -4.79 15.11
C THR A 136 -6.07 -5.93 14.55
N THR A 137 -5.40 -6.88 13.89
CA THR A 137 -5.83 -8.28 13.91
C THR A 137 -4.57 -9.14 14.11
N GLY A 138 -4.42 -9.63 15.35
CA GLY A 138 -3.27 -10.44 15.81
C GLY A 138 -2.13 -9.64 16.49
N ARG A 139 -2.30 -9.40 17.80
CA ARG A 139 -1.32 -9.05 18.86
C ARG A 139 0.08 -8.53 18.44
N TRP A 140 0.29 -7.21 18.60
CA TRP A 140 1.62 -6.62 18.81
C TRP A 140 2.03 -6.77 20.28
N SER A 141 3.27 -7.16 20.54
CA SER A 141 3.86 -7.22 21.88
C SER A 141 5.11 -6.34 21.90
N ALA A 142 5.03 -5.16 22.51
CA ALA A 142 6.17 -4.49 23.15
C ALA A 142 5.67 -3.65 24.36
N PRO A 143 6.52 -3.42 25.39
CA PRO A 143 6.07 -3.03 26.72
C PRO A 143 5.91 -1.51 26.84
N GLY A 144 4.70 -1.04 27.12
CA GLY A 144 4.43 0.35 27.45
C GLY A 144 2.95 0.58 27.68
N PRO A 145 2.55 1.46 28.64
CA PRO A 145 1.15 1.70 28.96
C PRO A 145 0.54 2.63 27.91
N TRP A 146 0.21 2.11 26.73
CA TRP A 146 -0.60 2.84 25.77
C TRP A 146 -1.50 1.89 25.02
N SER A 147 -2.80 1.97 25.32
CA SER A 147 -3.84 1.25 24.61
C SER A 147 -4.00 1.88 23.22
N PRO A 148 -3.72 1.17 22.10
CA PRO A 148 -4.01 1.72 20.79
C PRO A 148 -5.52 1.70 20.62
N GLY A 149 -6.13 2.90 20.60
CA GLY A 149 -7.49 3.06 20.12
C GLY A 149 -7.57 2.55 18.68
N THR A 150 -8.57 1.73 18.37
CA THR A 150 -8.85 1.25 17.02
C THR A 150 -8.92 2.45 16.10
N CYS A 151 -7.94 2.56 15.22
CA CYS A 151 -7.81 3.71 14.37
C CYS A 151 -8.83 3.57 13.23
N ARG A 152 -9.94 4.32 13.29
CA ARG A 152 -10.89 4.40 12.18
C ARG A 152 -10.20 5.14 11.03
N PRO A 153 -9.96 4.52 9.87
CA PRO A 153 -9.42 5.23 8.73
C PRO A 153 -10.34 6.41 8.39
N MET A 154 -9.76 7.56 8.03
CA MET A 154 -10.50 8.80 7.75
C MET A 154 -11.40 8.68 6.50
N ARG A 155 -11.35 7.55 5.78
CA ARG A 155 -12.38 7.07 4.85
C ARG A 155 -12.23 5.55 4.67
N SER A 156 -13.36 4.85 4.86
CA SER A 156 -13.64 3.42 4.65
C SER A 156 -12.79 2.40 5.41
N TRP A 157 -13.42 1.80 6.43
CA TRP A 157 -13.11 0.47 6.93
C TRP A 157 -14.05 -0.51 6.22
N ALA A 158 -13.52 -1.57 5.63
CA ALA A 158 -14.31 -2.70 5.17
C ALA A 158 -13.74 -3.95 5.85
N GLY A 159 -14.09 -4.11 7.12
CA GLY A 159 -13.73 -5.30 7.88
C GLY A 159 -14.58 -6.49 7.43
N LEU A 160 -13.91 -7.60 7.14
CA LEU A 160 -14.50 -8.93 7.33
C LEU A 160 -14.81 -9.07 8.82
N GLN A 161 -16.09 -9.32 9.15
CA GLN A 161 -16.43 -9.75 10.50
C GLN A 161 -15.90 -11.16 10.72
N PRO A 162 -15.35 -11.49 11.91
CA PRO A 162 -15.22 -12.89 12.28
C PRO A 162 -16.63 -13.50 12.33
N GLY A 163 -16.82 -14.58 11.57
CA GLY A 163 -18.01 -15.43 11.67
C GLY A 163 -18.03 -16.26 12.95
#